data_AF-A0A3M2KWK7-F1
#
_entry.id   AF-A0A3M2KWK7-F1
#
_cell.length_a   1.000
_cell.length_b   1.000
_cell.length_c   1.000
_cell.angle_alpha   90.00
_cell.angle_beta   90.00
_cell.angle_gamma   90.00
#
_symmetry.space_group_name_H-M   'P 1'
#
loop_
_entity.id
_entity.type
_entity.pdbx_description
1 polymer ?
#
loop_
_entity_poly.entity_id
_entity_poly.type
_entity_poly.pdbx_seq_one_letter_code
_entity_poly.pdbx_strand_id
1 'polypeptide(L)'
;GPGSGAARKDSVDRGASALLAEAAERAGVRRFVQISTMGAGRPPAPGGDDVWAAYVNAKNAAEDDLRDRDLDWVIVRPGGLTNDPGTGRVTLAPPPVGHGAVTRDDVAAVIAALLAEPKVDRATLELVNGDVPIPEAISALI
;
A
#
# COMPACT_ATOMS: atom_id res chain seq x y z
N GLY A 1 8.53 6.34 10.02
CA GLY A 1 8.95 7.32 8.99
C GLY A 1 10.43 7.18 8.68
N PRO A 2 11.00 7.99 7.78
CA PRO A 2 12.46 8.13 7.64
C PRO A 2 13.07 8.50 9.01
N GLY A 3 14.22 7.91 9.35
CA GLY A 3 14.89 8.16 10.65
C GLY A 3 14.26 7.51 11.88
N SER A 4 13.23 6.67 11.73
CA SER A 4 12.70 5.86 12.85
C SER A 4 13.36 4.49 12.91
N GLY A 5 13.89 4.10 14.07
CA GLY A 5 14.55 2.80 14.27
C GLY A 5 13.61 1.59 14.17
N ALA A 6 14.19 0.39 14.18
CA ALA A 6 13.49 -0.89 13.98
C ALA A 6 12.27 -1.08 14.90
N ALA A 7 12.36 -0.70 16.17
CA ALA A 7 11.25 -0.80 17.12
C ALA A 7 9.99 -0.01 16.69
N ARG A 8 10.16 1.11 15.97
CA ARG A 8 9.03 1.87 15.42
C ARG A 8 8.43 1.24 14.16
N LYS A 9 9.20 0.45 13.40
CA LYS A 9 8.66 -0.33 12.28
C LYS A 9 7.71 -1.41 12.80
N ASP A 10 8.13 -2.06 13.88
CA ASP A 10 7.34 -3.05 14.59
C ASP A 10 6.03 -2.46 15.17
N SER A 11 6.15 -1.42 15.99
CA SER A 11 4.99 -0.88 16.71
C SER A 11 4.05 -0.06 15.84
N VAL A 12 4.56 0.69 14.87
CA VAL A 12 3.75 1.59 14.02
C VAL A 12 3.38 0.93 12.70
N ASP A 13 4.36 0.48 11.91
CA ASP A 13 4.08 -0.03 10.57
C ASP A 13 3.33 -1.39 10.60
N ARG A 14 3.57 -2.24 11.61
CA ARG A 14 2.78 -3.47 11.84
C ARG A 14 1.70 -3.29 12.89
N GLY A 15 2.10 -2.97 14.13
CA GLY A 15 1.19 -2.96 15.28
C GLY A 15 -0.01 -2.03 15.13
N ALA A 16 0.24 -0.77 14.72
CA ALA A 16 -0.84 0.19 14.53
C ALA A 16 -1.74 -0.15 13.32
N SER A 17 -1.18 -0.74 12.25
CA SER A 17 -1.97 -1.26 11.12
C SER A 17 -2.97 -2.34 11.58
N ALA A 18 -2.51 -3.33 12.33
CA ALA A 18 -3.36 -4.39 12.86
C ALA A 18 -4.44 -3.85 13.83
N LEU A 19 -4.07 -2.90 14.71
CA LEU A 19 -5.02 -2.25 15.62
C LEU A 19 -6.09 -1.44 14.87
N LEU A 20 -5.72 -0.75 13.78
CA LEU A 20 -6.67 0.01 12.97
C LEU A 20 -7.64 -0.93 12.23
N ALA A 21 -7.16 -2.03 11.68
CA ALA A 21 -7.99 -3.04 11.04
C ALA A 21 -8.97 -3.68 12.04
N GLU A 22 -8.50 -3.99 13.26
CA GLU A 22 -9.35 -4.50 14.34
C GLU A 22 -10.41 -3.48 14.76
N ALA A 23 -10.04 -2.21 14.87
CA ALA A 23 -10.98 -1.14 15.18
C ALA A 23 -12.06 -0.99 14.08
N ALA A 24 -11.68 -1.15 12.80
CA ALA A 24 -12.61 -1.12 11.68
C ALA A 24 -13.63 -2.26 11.76
N GLU A 25 -13.19 -3.48 12.04
CA GLU A 25 -14.07 -4.64 12.26
C GLU A 25 -15.04 -4.40 13.41
N ARG A 26 -14.53 -3.93 14.56
CA ARG A 26 -15.36 -3.62 15.75
C ARG A 26 -16.38 -2.50 15.49
N ALA A 27 -16.05 -1.56 14.61
CA ALA A 27 -16.93 -0.46 14.22
C ALA A 27 -17.92 -0.84 13.10
N GLY A 28 -17.80 -2.04 12.51
CA GLY A 28 -18.58 -2.45 11.35
C GLY A 28 -18.21 -1.71 10.05
N VAL A 29 -17.02 -1.09 10.00
CA VAL A 29 -16.51 -0.39 8.82
C VAL A 29 -15.72 -1.39 7.97
N ARG A 30 -16.31 -1.86 6.87
CA ARG A 30 -15.70 -2.90 6.03
C ARG A 30 -14.64 -2.39 5.06
N ARG A 31 -14.82 -1.19 4.48
CA ARG A 31 -13.91 -0.65 3.46
C ARG A 31 -12.59 -0.23 4.09
N PHE A 32 -11.47 -0.80 3.64
CA PHE A 32 -10.16 -0.54 4.21
C PHE A 32 -9.10 -0.41 3.11
N VAL A 33 -8.33 0.68 3.09
CA VAL A 33 -7.22 0.85 2.13
C VAL A 33 -5.91 0.97 2.90
N GLN A 34 -5.00 0.01 2.72
CA GLN A 34 -3.68 -0.01 3.36
C GLN A 34 -2.59 0.44 2.40
N ILE A 35 -1.84 1.46 2.81
CA ILE A 35 -0.62 1.89 2.11
C ILE A 35 0.57 1.05 2.62
N SER A 36 1.07 0.20 1.74
CA SER A 36 2.25 -0.64 1.94
C SER A 36 3.45 -0.10 1.15
N THR A 37 4.25 -0.97 0.55
CA THR A 37 5.44 -0.61 -0.22
C THR A 37 5.73 -1.65 -1.30
N MET A 38 6.26 -1.22 -2.44
CA MET A 38 6.82 -2.15 -3.42
C MET A 38 7.91 -3.03 -2.80
N GLY A 39 7.95 -4.29 -3.21
CA GLY A 39 8.87 -5.28 -2.64
C GLY A 39 8.32 -6.01 -1.40
N ALA A 40 7.19 -5.56 -0.83
CA ALA A 40 6.45 -6.38 0.13
C ALA A 40 5.95 -7.68 -0.53
N GLY A 41 5.78 -8.75 0.26
CA GLY A 41 5.51 -10.11 -0.19
C GLY A 41 6.74 -10.89 -0.69
N ARG A 42 7.94 -10.29 -0.63
CA ARG A 42 9.21 -10.98 -0.90
C ARG A 42 10.12 -10.91 0.33
N PRO A 43 10.98 -11.92 0.57
CA PRO A 43 12.00 -11.82 1.59
C PRO A 43 12.99 -10.69 1.23
N PRO A 44 13.50 -9.94 2.21
CA PRO A 44 14.54 -8.96 1.97
C PRO A 44 15.78 -9.64 1.36
N ALA A 45 16.48 -8.92 0.47
CA ALA A 45 17.67 -9.44 -0.18
C ALA A 45 18.76 -9.79 0.88
N PRO A 46 19.46 -10.94 0.75
CA PRO A 46 20.55 -11.28 1.65
C PRO A 46 21.64 -10.20 1.66
N GLY A 47 22.09 -9.78 2.83
CA GLY A 47 23.12 -8.74 2.99
C GLY A 47 22.66 -7.30 2.79
N GLY A 48 21.34 -7.06 2.71
CA GLY A 48 20.76 -5.72 2.70
C GLY A 48 20.83 -5.03 4.08
N ASP A 49 20.48 -3.74 4.10
CA ASP A 49 20.37 -2.94 5.33
C ASP A 49 19.35 -3.56 6.31
N ASP A 50 19.76 -3.85 7.54
CA ASP A 50 18.92 -4.43 8.60
C ASP A 50 17.65 -3.61 8.87
N VAL A 51 17.71 -2.29 8.72
CA VAL A 51 16.56 -1.40 8.90
C VAL A 51 15.57 -1.56 7.73
N TRP A 52 16.08 -1.76 6.52
CA TRP A 52 15.25 -2.06 5.36
C TRP A 52 14.59 -3.44 5.49
N ALA A 53 15.35 -4.45 5.93
CA ALA A 53 14.81 -5.79 6.19
C ALA A 53 13.70 -5.76 7.25
N ALA A 54 13.92 -5.06 8.37
CA ALA A 54 12.91 -4.88 9.41
C ALA A 54 11.65 -4.15 8.88
N TYR A 55 11.82 -3.16 8.02
CA TYR A 55 10.71 -2.44 7.39
C TYR A 55 9.87 -3.33 6.47
N VAL A 56 10.50 -4.09 5.57
CA VAL A 56 9.80 -5.01 4.66
C VAL A 56 9.10 -6.11 5.46
N ASN A 57 9.74 -6.68 6.49
CA ASN A 57 9.12 -7.69 7.35
C ASN A 57 7.89 -7.14 8.10
N ALA A 58 7.97 -5.92 8.63
CA ALA A 58 6.83 -5.28 9.27
C ALA A 58 5.67 -5.06 8.29
N LYS A 59 5.95 -4.62 7.06
CA LYS A 59 4.94 -4.43 6.02
C LYS A 59 4.32 -5.75 5.56
N ASN A 60 5.12 -6.81 5.40
CA ASN A 60 4.62 -8.15 5.08
C ASN A 60 3.64 -8.64 6.16
N ALA A 61 4.06 -8.56 7.43
CA ALA A 61 3.22 -8.99 8.55
C ALA A 61 1.92 -8.18 8.66
N ALA A 62 1.96 -6.86 8.35
CA ALA A 62 0.76 -6.02 8.33
C ALA A 62 -0.19 -6.36 7.17
N GLU A 63 0.34 -6.79 6.03
CA GLU A 63 -0.49 -7.24 4.91
C GLU A 63 -1.09 -8.62 5.16
N ASP A 64 -0.33 -9.54 5.73
CA ASP A 64 -0.80 -10.89 6.05
C ASP A 64 -1.93 -10.84 7.09
N ASP A 65 -1.76 -10.06 8.16
CA ASP A 65 -2.82 -9.78 9.13
C ASP A 65 -4.09 -9.23 8.47
N LEU A 66 -3.96 -8.28 7.53
CA LEU A 66 -5.12 -7.69 6.85
C LEU A 66 -5.82 -8.68 5.92
N ARG A 67 -5.08 -9.57 5.25
CA ARG A 67 -5.63 -10.57 4.32
C ARG A 67 -6.53 -11.58 5.01
N ASP A 68 -6.24 -11.91 6.27
CA ASP A 68 -6.99 -12.90 7.05
C ASP A 68 -8.30 -12.33 7.66
N ARG A 69 -8.56 -11.03 7.51
CA ARG A 69 -9.73 -10.34 8.07
C ARG A 69 -10.92 -10.31 7.11
N ASP A 70 -12.14 -10.29 7.66
CA ASP A 70 -13.37 -10.10 6.87
C ASP A 70 -13.64 -8.62 6.58
N LEU A 71 -12.66 -7.98 5.94
CA LEU A 71 -12.74 -6.60 5.45
C LEU A 71 -12.73 -6.57 3.93
N ASP A 72 -13.29 -5.50 3.36
CA ASP A 72 -13.25 -5.19 1.92
C ASP A 72 -11.96 -4.41 1.63
N TRP A 73 -10.83 -5.07 1.91
CA TRP A 73 -9.52 -4.45 1.94
C TRP A 73 -8.91 -4.25 0.54
N VAL A 74 -8.11 -3.20 0.37
CA VAL A 74 -7.21 -3.03 -0.78
C VAL A 74 -5.84 -2.63 -0.26
N ILE A 75 -4.81 -3.33 -0.71
CA ILE A 75 -3.42 -3.04 -0.39
C ILE A 75 -2.81 -2.32 -1.59
N VAL A 76 -2.34 -1.09 -1.39
CA VAL A 76 -1.60 -0.33 -2.40
C VAL A 76 -0.12 -0.34 -2.03
N ARG A 77 0.74 -0.73 -2.97
CA ARG A 77 2.20 -0.77 -2.84
C ARG A 77 2.82 0.27 -3.77
N PRO A 78 3.02 1.51 -3.30
CA PRO A 78 3.67 2.55 -4.10
C PRO A 78 5.14 2.22 -4.36
N GLY A 79 5.65 2.69 -5.50
CA GLY A 79 7.07 2.78 -5.78
C GLY A 79 7.76 3.88 -4.97
N GLY A 80 8.87 4.41 -5.50
CA GLY A 80 9.64 5.47 -4.84
C GLY A 80 8.82 6.76 -4.71
N LEU A 81 8.53 7.19 -3.47
CA LEU A 81 7.69 8.36 -3.21
C LEU A 81 8.42 9.69 -3.46
N THR A 82 7.92 10.53 -4.35
CA THR A 82 8.43 11.89 -4.60
C THR A 82 7.51 12.98 -4.02
N ASN A 83 7.99 14.22 -3.96
CA ASN A 83 7.24 15.39 -3.50
C ASN A 83 6.88 16.36 -4.64
N ASP A 84 7.06 15.93 -5.89
CA ASP A 84 6.65 16.72 -7.05
C ASP A 84 5.12 16.79 -7.14
N PRO A 85 4.57 17.81 -7.82
CA PRO A 85 3.13 17.89 -8.06
C PRO A 85 2.60 16.67 -8.80
N GLY A 86 1.39 16.23 -8.46
CA GLY A 86 0.73 15.12 -9.13
C GLY A 86 0.58 15.29 -10.64
N THR A 87 0.77 14.21 -11.38
CA THR A 87 0.61 14.18 -12.85
C THR A 87 -0.81 13.81 -13.28
N GLY A 88 -1.59 13.24 -12.36
CA GLY A 88 -2.91 12.66 -12.63
C GLY A 88 -2.85 11.36 -13.44
N ARG A 89 -1.65 10.81 -13.68
CA ARG A 89 -1.42 9.62 -14.51
C ARG A 89 -0.52 8.60 -13.82
N VAL A 90 -0.94 7.34 -13.88
CA VAL A 90 -0.37 6.25 -13.11
C VAL A 90 -0.33 4.96 -13.93
N THR A 91 0.47 4.02 -13.46
CA THR A 91 0.30 2.59 -13.73
C THR A 91 -0.12 1.95 -12.42
N LEU A 92 -1.32 1.36 -12.38
CA LEU A 92 -1.92 0.71 -11.22
C LEU A 92 -2.41 -0.69 -11.65
N ALA A 93 -1.79 -1.74 -11.14
CA ALA A 93 -2.14 -3.11 -11.50
C ALA A 93 -1.70 -4.11 -10.42
N PRO A 94 -2.20 -5.36 -10.43
CA PRO A 94 -1.62 -6.42 -9.60
C PRO A 94 -0.11 -6.59 -9.85
N PRO A 95 0.68 -6.97 -8.84
CA PRO A 95 2.11 -7.18 -9.01
C PRO A 95 2.40 -8.31 -10.04
N PRO A 96 3.45 -8.19 -10.87
CA PRO A 96 4.47 -7.13 -10.87
C PRO A 96 4.19 -6.02 -11.89
N VAL A 97 4.38 -4.76 -11.47
CA VAL A 97 4.37 -3.56 -12.34
C VAL A 97 5.79 -3.12 -12.74
N GLY A 98 6.78 -3.42 -11.89
CA GLY A 98 8.19 -3.03 -12.10
C GLY A 98 8.60 -1.79 -11.29
N HIS A 99 9.88 -1.45 -11.35
CA HIS A 99 10.43 -0.32 -10.59
C HIS A 99 9.99 1.02 -11.18
N GLY A 100 9.55 1.94 -10.32
CA GLY A 100 9.23 3.31 -10.70
C GLY A 100 9.01 4.19 -9.48
N ALA A 101 8.85 5.48 -9.73
CA ALA A 101 8.53 6.48 -8.72
C ALA A 101 7.06 6.90 -8.83
N VAL A 102 6.48 7.44 -7.75
CA VAL A 102 5.15 8.03 -7.75
C VAL A 102 5.11 9.26 -6.83
N THR A 103 4.44 10.32 -7.27
CA THR A 103 4.20 11.50 -6.42
C THR A 103 3.28 11.15 -5.25
N ARG A 104 3.48 11.78 -4.09
CA ARG A 104 2.54 11.64 -2.97
C ARG A 104 1.13 12.14 -3.30
N ASP A 105 1.03 13.13 -4.19
CA ASP A 105 -0.24 13.65 -4.70
C ASP A 105 -1.03 12.57 -5.45
N ASP A 106 -0.38 11.87 -6.38
CA ASP A 106 -1.03 10.81 -7.16
C ASP A 106 -1.36 9.58 -6.29
N VAL A 107 -0.52 9.26 -5.29
CA VAL A 107 -0.87 8.25 -4.28
C VAL A 107 -2.16 8.62 -3.54
N ALA A 108 -2.27 9.87 -3.07
CA ALA A 108 -3.47 10.33 -2.38
C ALA A 108 -4.71 10.30 -3.29
N ALA A 109 -4.58 10.72 -4.56
CA ALA A 109 -5.65 10.69 -5.54
C ALA A 109 -6.12 9.26 -5.84
N VAL A 110 -5.20 8.30 -5.99
CA VAL A 110 -5.53 6.87 -6.17
C VAL A 110 -6.25 6.31 -4.95
N ILE A 111 -5.79 6.61 -3.73
CA ILE A 111 -6.45 6.14 -2.50
C ILE A 111 -7.88 6.68 -2.40
N ALA A 112 -8.09 7.96 -2.67
CA ALA A 112 -9.41 8.57 -2.67
C ALA A 112 -10.34 7.90 -3.70
N ALA A 113 -9.84 7.62 -4.89
CA ALA A 113 -10.60 6.93 -5.93
C ALA A 113 -10.93 5.48 -5.55
N LEU A 114 -9.99 4.72 -4.98
CA LEU A 114 -10.23 3.36 -4.49
C LEU A 114 -11.26 3.34 -3.36
N LEU A 115 -11.21 4.27 -2.40
CA LEU A 115 -12.21 4.35 -1.33
C LEU A 115 -13.64 4.53 -1.88
N ALA A 116 -13.79 5.18 -3.04
CA ALA A 116 -15.07 5.39 -3.71
C ALA A 116 -15.49 4.25 -4.66
N GLU A 117 -14.62 3.27 -4.94
CA GLU A 117 -14.91 2.14 -5.84
C GLU A 117 -14.99 0.81 -5.07
N PRO A 118 -16.19 0.37 -4.65
CA PRO A 118 -16.36 -0.83 -3.85
C PRO A 118 -16.13 -2.13 -4.63
N LYS A 119 -16.18 -2.12 -5.97
CA LYS A 119 -15.92 -3.34 -6.77
C LYS A 119 -14.45 -3.77 -6.75
N VAL A 120 -13.55 -2.86 -6.42
CA VAL A 120 -12.14 -3.18 -6.19
C VAL A 120 -11.98 -3.52 -4.72
N ASP A 121 -12.12 -4.80 -4.39
CA ASP A 121 -11.89 -5.34 -3.05
C ASP A 121 -10.92 -6.53 -3.09
N ARG A 122 -10.39 -6.88 -1.93
CA ARG A 122 -9.45 -7.99 -1.70
C ARG A 122 -8.30 -8.06 -2.70
N ALA A 123 -7.80 -6.90 -3.10
CA ALA A 123 -6.79 -6.73 -4.12
C ALA A 123 -5.47 -6.18 -3.55
N THR A 124 -4.34 -6.70 -4.05
CA THR A 124 -3.02 -6.10 -3.86
C THR A 124 -2.59 -5.46 -5.17
N LEU A 125 -2.31 -4.16 -5.15
CA LEU A 125 -1.99 -3.35 -6.32
C LEU A 125 -0.63 -2.68 -6.14
N GLU A 126 0.16 -2.66 -7.20
CA GLU A 126 1.41 -1.89 -7.31
C GLU A 126 1.14 -0.57 -8.05
N LEU A 127 1.76 0.51 -7.58
CA LEU A 127 1.49 1.87 -8.07
C LEU A 127 2.79 2.64 -8.38
N VAL A 128 2.91 3.09 -9.63
CA VAL A 128 3.93 4.06 -10.08
C VAL A 128 3.26 5.17 -10.89
N ASN A 129 3.91 6.33 -11.06
CA ASN A 129 3.51 7.26 -12.11
C ASN A 129 3.66 6.57 -13.48
N GLY A 130 2.78 6.93 -14.41
CA GLY A 130 2.69 6.34 -15.74
C GLY A 130 1.87 7.22 -16.67
N ASP A 131 1.24 6.62 -17.67
CA ASP A 131 0.58 7.37 -18.75
C ASP A 131 -0.95 7.27 -18.71
N VAL A 132 -1.52 6.41 -17.86
CA VAL A 132 -2.99 6.19 -17.78
C VAL A 132 -3.61 7.14 -16.76
N PRO A 133 -4.64 7.93 -17.12
CA PRO A 133 -5.37 8.76 -16.16
C PRO A 133 -5.92 7.93 -14.99
N ILE A 134 -5.83 8.45 -13.76
CA ILE A 134 -6.27 7.72 -12.55
C ILE A 134 -7.69 7.12 -12.67
N PRO A 135 -8.73 7.84 -13.16
CA PRO A 135 -10.06 7.26 -13.31
C PRO A 135 -10.11 6.04 -14.25
N GLU A 136 -9.34 6.07 -15.33
CA GLU A 136 -9.23 4.97 -16.29
C GLU A 136 -8.48 3.79 -15.66
N ALA A 137 -7.40 4.06 -14.92
CA ALA A 137 -6.65 3.03 -14.21
C ALA A 137 -7.51 2.30 -13.16
N ILE A 138 -8.38 3.01 -12.43
CA ILE A 138 -9.35 2.39 -11.50
C ILE A 138 -10.39 1.58 -12.26
N SER A 139 -10.93 2.12 -13.35
CA SER A 139 -11.94 1.43 -14.18
C SER A 139 -11.41 0.15 -14.84
N ALA A 140 -10.10 0.01 -15.00
CA ALA A 140 -9.49 -1.20 -15.53
C ALA A 140 -9.40 -2.35 -14.50
N LEU A 141 -9.74 -2.10 -13.23
CA LEU A 141 -9.66 -3.07 -12.13
C LEU A 141 -11.00 -3.74 -11.80
N ILE A 142 -12.11 -3.32 -12.43
CA ILE A 142 -13.49 -3.77 -12.17
C ILE A 142 -14.00 -4.79 -13.18
#